data_AF-A0A954X6F6-F1
#
_entry.id   AF-A0A954X6F6-F1
#
_cell.length_a   1.000
_cell.length_b   1.000
_cell.length_c   1.000
_cell.angle_alpha   90.00
_cell.angle_beta   90.00
_cell.angle_gamma   90.00
#
_symmetry.space_group_name_H-M   'P 1'
#
loop_
_entity.id
_entity.type
_entity.pdbx_description
1 polymer ?
#
loop_
_entity_poly.entity_id
_entity_poly.type
_entity_poly.pdbx_seq_one_letter_code
_entity_poly.pdbx_strand_id
1 'polypeptide(L)'
;LYHMLTGRAPFQAANLASTLKHVIEQEPVAPRELNPSVDRDLEIICLKCLDKQPPRRYATAEMLADDLRRYLDNEPIQARPIRRWERIWRWSQRNPVTAGAITSALTFLLIALAAATVGYVETSASLAVAKQAQEESEQSFREMRRAVDRFFTQAREHELLDQPGMQPLRQALLEEAVQYYQKFLTQRAADPAFRDELALAHFRVGRINELIATSDEALQAYERARALQEQLVAEEPENRERSAALGDTLNRIGRVRHGQQDFDGASSAYHKALALRQRLAANNAEHNEYQRRSANTHMNIGLLERDRGNLTDARRELETAHAIRSRLSESGYRDAELGQDIAMGHFNLATVA
;
A
#
# COMPACT_ATOMS: atom_id res chain seq x y z
N LEU A 1 -42.24 -18.83 68.89
CA LEU A 1 -41.23 -17.87 68.39
C LEU A 1 -41.78 -16.46 68.30
N TYR A 2 -42.76 -16.19 67.42
CA TYR A 2 -43.33 -14.83 67.24
C TYR A 2 -43.69 -14.13 68.56
N HIS A 3 -44.44 -14.79 69.44
CA HIS A 3 -44.84 -14.24 70.73
C HIS A 3 -43.65 -13.92 71.65
N MET A 4 -42.57 -14.70 71.58
CA MET A 4 -41.36 -14.44 72.36
C MET A 4 -40.60 -13.20 71.86
N LEU A 5 -40.68 -12.90 70.56
CA LEU A 5 -40.01 -11.76 69.94
C LEU A 5 -40.81 -10.45 70.11
N THR A 6 -42.14 -10.53 70.10
CA THR A 6 -43.04 -9.37 70.04
C THR A 6 -43.89 -9.15 71.29
N GLY A 7 -43.90 -10.09 72.24
CA GLY A 7 -44.73 -10.05 73.45
C GLY A 7 -46.23 -10.29 73.21
N ARG A 8 -46.65 -10.56 71.96
CA ARG A 8 -48.05 -10.81 71.60
C ARG A 8 -48.20 -11.87 70.52
N ALA A 9 -49.37 -12.50 70.46
CA ALA A 9 -49.65 -13.49 69.42
C ALA A 9 -49.65 -12.84 68.02
N PRO A 10 -49.32 -13.57 66.94
CA PRO A 10 -49.26 -13.03 65.58
C PRO A 10 -50.60 -12.50 65.06
N PHE A 11 -51.70 -13.03 65.57
CA PHE A 11 -53.06 -12.57 65.26
C PHE A 11 -53.82 -12.35 66.56
N GLN A 12 -54.50 -11.22 66.69
CA GLN A 12 -55.37 -10.88 67.82
C GLN A 12 -56.76 -10.56 67.26
N ALA A 13 -57.80 -11.18 67.81
CA ALA A 13 -59.18 -10.92 67.40
C ALA A 13 -60.15 -11.08 68.59
N ALA A 14 -61.36 -10.51 68.48
CA ALA A 14 -62.32 -10.43 69.58
C ALA A 14 -63.01 -11.76 69.92
N ASN A 15 -62.98 -12.74 69.00
CA ASN A 15 -63.57 -14.07 69.21
C ASN A 15 -62.80 -15.17 68.44
N LEU A 16 -63.06 -16.44 68.76
CA LEU A 16 -62.34 -17.59 68.17
C LEU A 16 -62.51 -17.67 66.65
N ALA A 17 -63.73 -17.42 66.14
CA ALA A 17 -64.03 -17.48 64.72
C ALA A 17 -63.23 -16.43 63.92
N SER A 18 -63.11 -15.20 64.43
CA SER A 18 -62.29 -14.15 63.80
C SER A 18 -60.79 -14.43 63.88
N THR A 19 -60.31 -15.06 64.96
CA THR A 19 -58.90 -15.48 65.07
C THR A 19 -58.53 -16.53 64.04
N LEU A 20 -59.39 -17.55 63.85
CA LEU A 20 -59.18 -18.58 62.81
C LEU A 20 -59.19 -17.97 61.41
N LYS A 21 -60.09 -17.02 61.15
CA LYS A 21 -60.12 -16.29 59.87
C LYS A 21 -58.82 -15.51 59.63
N HIS A 22 -58.30 -14.80 60.63
CA HIS A 22 -57.02 -14.09 60.52
C HIS A 22 -55.83 -15.05 60.31
N VAL A 23 -55.82 -16.21 60.95
CA VAL A 23 -54.78 -17.24 60.75
C VAL A 23 -54.78 -17.79 59.32
N ILE A 24 -55.93 -17.82 58.63
CA ILE A 24 -56.02 -18.32 57.25
C ILE A 24 -55.72 -17.20 56.23
N GLU A 25 -56.34 -16.03 56.40
CA GLU A 25 -56.39 -15.01 55.34
C GLU A 25 -55.41 -13.85 55.52
N GLN A 26 -55.02 -13.53 56.77
CA GLN A 26 -54.24 -12.34 57.06
C GLN A 26 -52.76 -12.65 57.22
N GLU A 27 -51.89 -11.84 56.62
CA GLU A 27 -50.45 -11.93 56.87
C GLU A 27 -50.11 -11.39 58.27
N PRO A 28 -49.19 -12.04 59.01
CA PRO A 28 -48.79 -11.55 60.32
C PRO A 28 -48.00 -10.24 60.18
N VAL A 29 -48.23 -9.32 61.11
CA VAL A 29 -47.44 -8.07 61.20
C VAL A 29 -45.97 -8.44 61.43
N ALA A 30 -45.03 -7.75 60.76
CA ALA A 30 -43.61 -8.08 60.90
C ALA A 30 -43.13 -7.83 62.36
N PRO A 31 -42.36 -8.75 62.98
CA PRO A 31 -41.86 -8.59 64.33
C PRO A 31 -41.15 -7.26 64.61
N ARG A 32 -40.38 -6.71 63.67
CA ARG A 32 -39.65 -5.45 63.85
C ARG A 32 -40.55 -4.21 63.77
N GLU A 33 -41.75 -4.31 63.19
CA GLU A 33 -42.75 -3.24 63.28
C GLU A 33 -43.32 -3.12 64.70
N LEU A 34 -43.28 -4.20 65.48
CA LEU A 34 -43.78 -4.25 66.86
C LEU A 34 -42.69 -4.07 67.90
N ASN A 35 -41.49 -4.61 67.61
CA ASN A 35 -40.33 -4.49 68.44
C ASN A 35 -39.09 -4.24 67.56
N PRO A 36 -38.69 -2.97 67.33
CA PRO A 36 -37.56 -2.62 66.47
C PRO A 36 -36.20 -3.20 66.90
N SER A 37 -36.08 -3.66 68.15
CA SER A 37 -34.87 -4.29 68.69
C SER A 37 -34.64 -5.73 68.21
N VAL A 38 -35.64 -6.35 67.57
CA VAL A 38 -35.52 -7.70 66.99
C VAL A 38 -34.53 -7.68 65.81
N ASP A 39 -33.58 -8.62 65.80
CA ASP A 39 -32.64 -8.77 64.69
C ASP A 39 -33.36 -9.18 63.39
N ARG A 40 -32.85 -8.71 62.26
CA ARG A 40 -33.44 -8.93 60.94
C ARG A 40 -33.46 -10.40 60.55
N ASP A 41 -32.44 -11.17 60.92
CA ASP A 41 -32.36 -12.59 60.58
C ASP A 41 -33.36 -13.42 61.42
N LEU A 42 -33.59 -13.05 62.69
CA LEU A 42 -34.66 -13.63 63.50
C LEU A 42 -36.07 -13.30 62.99
N GLU A 43 -36.28 -12.07 62.48
CA GLU A 43 -37.53 -11.71 61.82
C GLU A 43 -37.79 -12.59 60.59
N ILE A 44 -36.78 -12.82 59.75
CA ILE A 44 -36.88 -13.68 58.56
C ILE A 44 -37.20 -15.12 58.95
N ILE A 45 -36.50 -15.68 59.93
CA ILE A 45 -36.76 -17.03 60.44
C ILE A 45 -38.21 -17.12 60.95
N CYS A 46 -38.64 -16.13 61.74
CA CYS A 46 -39.96 -16.10 62.33
C CYS A 46 -41.09 -15.99 61.29
N LEU A 47 -40.94 -15.13 60.28
CA LEU A 47 -41.92 -14.96 59.21
C LEU A 47 -41.99 -16.19 58.31
N LYS A 48 -40.85 -16.84 58.03
CA LYS A 48 -40.81 -18.11 57.29
C LYS A 48 -41.58 -19.23 57.98
N CYS A 49 -41.57 -19.28 59.32
CA CYS A 49 -42.41 -20.22 60.08
C CYS A 49 -43.92 -19.95 59.92
N LEU A 50 -44.33 -18.70 59.67
CA LEU A 50 -45.72 -18.26 59.63
C LEU A 50 -46.30 -18.13 58.21
N ASP A 51 -45.48 -18.35 57.18
CA ASP A 51 -45.89 -18.24 55.77
C ASP A 51 -47.14 -19.09 55.49
N LYS A 52 -48.12 -18.59 54.74
CA LYS A 52 -49.36 -19.35 54.50
C LYS A 52 -49.15 -20.56 53.60
N GLN A 53 -48.15 -20.53 52.72
CA GLN A 53 -47.88 -21.58 51.75
C GLN A 53 -46.98 -22.65 52.39
N PRO A 54 -47.44 -23.91 52.55
CA PRO A 54 -46.63 -24.97 53.14
C PRO A 54 -45.22 -25.15 52.52
N PRO A 55 -45.03 -25.04 51.19
CA PRO A 55 -43.70 -25.14 50.56
C PRO A 55 -42.72 -24.02 50.93
N ARG A 56 -43.22 -22.88 51.45
CA ARG A 56 -42.38 -21.74 51.86
C ARG A 56 -41.98 -21.80 53.33
N ARG A 57 -42.63 -22.64 54.12
CA ARG A 57 -42.23 -22.93 55.50
C ARG A 57 -41.00 -23.83 55.52
N TYR A 58 -40.38 -23.94 56.69
CA TYR A 58 -39.42 -25.02 56.93
C TYR A 58 -40.13 -26.36 56.78
N ALA A 59 -39.59 -27.22 55.89
CA ALA A 59 -40.19 -28.52 55.62
C ALA A 59 -40.12 -29.45 56.84
N THR A 60 -39.09 -29.29 57.69
CA THR A 60 -38.90 -30.04 58.92
C THR A 60 -38.50 -29.12 60.08
N ALA A 61 -38.74 -29.56 61.32
CA ALA A 61 -38.27 -28.85 62.51
C ALA A 61 -36.74 -28.76 62.59
N GLU A 62 -36.03 -29.69 61.98
CA GLU A 62 -34.56 -29.70 61.89
C GLU A 62 -34.04 -28.51 61.08
N MET A 63 -34.65 -28.18 59.94
CA MET A 63 -34.25 -27.01 59.14
C MET A 63 -34.45 -25.68 59.89
N LEU A 64 -35.49 -25.60 60.74
CA LEU A 64 -35.69 -24.44 61.62
C LEU A 64 -34.60 -24.38 62.69
N ALA A 65 -34.25 -25.52 63.31
CA ALA A 65 -33.19 -25.58 64.29
C ALA A 65 -31.83 -25.20 63.70
N ASP A 66 -31.54 -25.61 62.46
CA ASP A 66 -30.30 -25.27 61.76
C ASP A 66 -30.17 -23.78 61.47
N ASP A 67 -31.24 -23.12 61.00
CA ASP A 67 -31.22 -21.66 60.78
C ASP A 67 -31.13 -20.88 62.10
N LEU A 68 -31.73 -21.38 63.19
CA LEU A 68 -31.55 -20.80 64.53
C LEU A 68 -30.12 -20.98 65.07
N ARG A 69 -29.48 -22.14 64.85
CA ARG A 69 -28.06 -22.34 65.22
C ARG A 69 -27.14 -21.43 64.42
N ARG A 70 -27.33 -21.34 63.10
CA ARG A 70 -26.59 -20.39 62.24
C ARG A 70 -26.71 -18.96 62.73
N TYR A 71 -27.91 -18.54 63.12
CA TYR A 71 -28.13 -17.23 63.71
C TYR A 71 -27.32 -17.03 65.01
N LEU A 72 -27.35 -18.00 65.94
CA LEU A 72 -26.58 -17.95 67.19
C LEU A 72 -25.07 -17.93 66.96
N ASP A 73 -24.60 -18.62 65.91
CA ASP A 73 -23.18 -18.72 65.53
C ASP A 73 -22.70 -17.54 64.64
N ASN A 74 -23.55 -16.53 64.38
CA ASN A 74 -23.30 -15.42 63.45
C ASN A 74 -22.97 -15.87 62.00
N GLU A 75 -23.50 -17.02 61.57
CA GLU A 75 -23.42 -17.51 60.21
C GLU A 75 -24.60 -17.03 59.35
N PRO A 76 -24.44 -16.90 58.02
CA PRO A 76 -25.56 -16.57 57.15
C PRO A 76 -26.66 -17.64 57.21
N ILE A 77 -27.86 -17.23 57.61
CA ILE A 77 -29.07 -18.06 57.58
C ILE A 77 -29.38 -18.51 56.14
N GLN A 78 -29.85 -19.74 55.97
CA GLN A 78 -30.23 -20.26 54.66
C GLN A 78 -31.50 -19.59 54.11
N ALA A 79 -32.34 -19.03 55.00
CA ALA A 79 -33.53 -18.30 54.60
C ALA A 79 -33.27 -16.98 53.83
N ARG A 80 -32.01 -16.50 53.70
CA ARG A 80 -31.69 -15.28 52.93
C ARG A 80 -31.03 -15.61 51.56
N PRO A 81 -31.54 -15.08 50.42
CA PRO A 81 -30.80 -15.15 49.17
C PRO A 81 -29.58 -14.21 49.21
N ILE A 82 -28.37 -14.76 49.22
CA ILE A 82 -27.11 -14.00 49.23
C ILE A 82 -26.91 -13.33 47.86
N ARG A 83 -26.68 -12.01 47.83
CA ARG A 83 -26.41 -11.25 46.60
C ARG A 83 -25.01 -11.60 46.05
N ARG A 84 -24.88 -11.80 44.73
CA ARG A 84 -23.64 -12.29 44.07
C ARG A 84 -22.40 -11.44 44.39
N TRP A 85 -22.55 -10.12 44.55
CA TRP A 85 -21.44 -9.21 44.87
C TRP A 85 -20.98 -9.33 46.35
N GLU A 86 -21.89 -9.59 47.30
CA GLU A 86 -21.54 -9.81 48.72
C GLU A 86 -20.68 -11.08 48.87
N ARG A 87 -20.92 -12.08 48.02
CA ARG A 87 -20.10 -13.30 47.94
C ARG A 87 -18.69 -13.03 47.42
N ILE A 88 -18.55 -12.19 46.38
CA ILE A 88 -17.25 -11.79 45.84
C ILE A 88 -16.47 -10.95 46.88
N TRP A 89 -17.15 -10.05 47.59
CA TRP A 89 -16.55 -9.23 48.66
C TRP A 89 -16.03 -10.07 49.82
N ARG A 90 -16.86 -10.98 50.37
CA ARG A 90 -16.44 -11.86 51.47
C ARG A 90 -15.38 -12.87 51.05
N TRP A 91 -15.41 -13.35 49.80
CA TRP A 91 -14.36 -14.21 49.26
C TRP A 91 -13.02 -13.47 49.13
N SER A 92 -13.03 -12.21 48.69
CA SER A 92 -11.84 -11.35 48.63
C SER A 92 -11.20 -11.14 50.01
N GLN A 93 -12.02 -10.97 51.07
CA GLN A 93 -11.51 -10.88 52.44
C GLN A 93 -10.94 -12.20 52.98
N ARG A 94 -11.47 -13.35 52.54
CA ARG A 94 -10.99 -14.68 52.97
C ARG A 94 -9.71 -15.11 52.27
N ASN A 95 -9.49 -14.67 51.02
CA ASN A 95 -8.33 -15.05 50.21
C ASN A 95 -7.63 -13.80 49.60
N PRO A 96 -6.93 -12.99 50.41
CA PRO A 96 -6.39 -11.71 49.97
C PRO A 96 -5.30 -11.83 48.89
N VAL A 97 -4.48 -12.88 48.92
CA VAL A 97 -3.38 -13.09 47.95
C VAL A 97 -3.93 -13.40 46.56
N THR A 98 -4.90 -14.31 46.44
CA THR A 98 -5.48 -14.66 45.13
C THR A 98 -6.30 -13.52 44.55
N ALA A 99 -7.01 -12.77 45.40
CA ALA A 99 -7.74 -11.58 44.98
C ALA A 99 -6.79 -10.51 44.43
N GLY A 100 -5.66 -10.26 45.11
CA GLY A 100 -4.61 -9.34 44.65
C GLY A 100 -3.93 -9.79 43.35
N ALA A 101 -3.71 -11.09 43.16
CA ALA A 101 -3.16 -11.62 41.91
C ALA A 101 -4.12 -11.44 40.73
N ILE A 102 -5.42 -11.71 40.92
CA ILE A 102 -6.45 -11.53 39.89
C ILE A 102 -6.61 -10.05 39.52
N THR A 103 -6.67 -9.15 40.51
CA THR A 103 -6.78 -7.72 40.22
C THR A 103 -5.54 -7.21 39.49
N SER A 104 -4.33 -7.61 39.90
CA SER A 104 -3.08 -7.25 39.22
C SER A 104 -3.02 -7.78 37.78
N ALA A 105 -3.47 -9.02 37.56
CA ALA A 105 -3.54 -9.59 36.22
C ALA A 105 -4.54 -8.83 35.33
N LEU A 106 -5.71 -8.47 35.87
CA LEU A 106 -6.71 -7.69 35.14
C LEU A 106 -6.25 -6.27 34.84
N THR A 107 -5.61 -5.58 35.80
CA THR A 107 -5.07 -4.23 35.57
C THR A 107 -3.94 -4.26 34.56
N PHE A 108 -3.03 -5.24 34.65
CA PHE A 108 -1.96 -5.42 33.67
C PHE A 108 -2.54 -5.70 32.26
N LEU A 109 -3.55 -6.56 32.16
CA LEU A 109 -4.22 -6.85 30.89
C LEU A 109 -4.88 -5.60 30.30
N LEU A 110 -5.55 -4.78 31.12
CA LEU A 110 -6.16 -3.52 30.68
C LEU A 110 -5.12 -2.51 30.21
N ILE A 111 -3.99 -2.38 30.92
CA ILE A 111 -2.88 -1.51 30.52
C ILE A 111 -2.26 -2.00 29.21
N ALA A 112 -2.01 -3.29 29.08
CA ALA A 112 -1.46 -3.89 27.86
C ALA A 112 -2.40 -3.68 26.66
N LEU A 113 -3.71 -3.85 26.85
CA LEU A 113 -4.70 -3.62 25.81
C LEU A 113 -4.74 -2.13 25.42
N ALA A 114 -4.74 -1.22 26.38
CA ALA A 114 -4.71 0.21 26.10
C ALA A 114 -3.44 0.61 25.34
N ALA A 115 -2.27 0.14 25.76
CA ALA A 115 -0.99 0.39 25.08
C ALA A 115 -0.99 -0.17 23.64
N ALA A 116 -1.49 -1.40 23.44
CA ALA A 116 -1.62 -1.99 22.11
C ALA A 116 -2.58 -1.18 21.22
N THR A 117 -3.67 -0.67 21.78
CA THR A 117 -4.65 0.13 21.03
C THR A 117 -4.05 1.47 20.61
N VAL A 118 -3.35 2.16 21.52
CA VAL A 118 -2.65 3.42 21.21
C VAL A 118 -1.57 3.20 20.15
N GLY A 119 -0.74 2.16 20.33
CA GLY A 119 0.30 1.82 19.35
C GLY A 119 -0.29 1.47 17.98
N TYR A 120 -1.43 0.77 17.92
CA TYR A 120 -2.13 0.47 16.67
C TYR A 120 -2.69 1.74 16.00
N VAL A 121 -3.29 2.66 16.77
CA VAL A 121 -3.82 3.93 16.23
C VAL A 121 -2.71 4.82 15.69
N GLU A 122 -1.58 4.93 16.39
CA GLU A 122 -0.44 5.74 15.94
C GLU A 122 0.23 5.17 14.69
N THR A 123 0.43 3.85 14.65
CA THR A 123 1.01 3.17 13.48
C THR A 123 0.08 3.21 12.26
N SER A 124 -1.23 3.06 12.46
CA SER A 124 -2.21 3.20 11.36
C SER A 124 -2.34 4.64 10.87
N ALA A 125 -2.31 5.64 11.76
CA ALA A 125 -2.33 7.05 11.38
C ALA A 125 -1.07 7.46 10.60
N SER A 126 0.11 7.06 11.06
CA SER A 126 1.38 7.33 10.35
C SER A 126 1.42 6.64 8.99
N LEU A 127 0.92 5.40 8.87
CA LEU A 127 0.80 4.71 7.59
C LEU A 127 -0.20 5.43 6.65
N ALA A 128 -1.31 5.92 7.17
CA ALA A 128 -2.30 6.66 6.38
C ALA A 128 -1.71 7.97 5.83
N VAL A 129 -1.00 8.74 6.66
CA VAL A 129 -0.30 9.96 6.23
C VAL A 129 0.78 9.63 5.19
N ALA A 130 1.56 8.56 5.40
CA ALA A 130 2.58 8.15 4.45
C ALA A 130 1.99 7.73 3.08
N LYS A 131 0.88 6.98 3.09
CA LYS A 131 0.15 6.61 1.86
C LYS A 131 -0.42 7.83 1.15
N GLN A 132 -1.04 8.76 1.88
CA GLN A 132 -1.58 9.97 1.28
C GLN A 132 -0.47 10.84 0.66
N ALA A 133 0.64 11.04 1.37
CA ALA A 133 1.80 11.76 0.82
C ALA A 133 2.41 11.05 -0.41
N GLN A 134 2.32 9.72 -0.48
CA GLN A 134 2.71 8.97 -1.65
C GLN A 134 1.77 9.22 -2.83
N GLU A 135 0.46 9.10 -2.62
CA GLU A 135 -0.58 9.30 -3.64
C GLU A 135 -0.56 10.71 -4.21
N GLU A 136 -0.44 11.75 -3.36
CA GLU A 136 -0.37 13.15 -3.77
C GLU A 136 0.86 13.42 -4.66
N SER A 137 1.99 12.80 -4.33
CA SER A 137 3.21 12.89 -5.15
C SER A 137 3.07 12.15 -6.48
N GLU A 138 2.45 10.98 -6.50
CA GLU A 138 2.20 10.24 -7.74
C GLU A 138 1.20 10.98 -8.64
N GLN A 139 0.18 11.61 -8.05
CA GLN A 139 -0.76 12.43 -8.79
C GLN A 139 -0.05 13.64 -9.39
N SER A 140 0.72 14.37 -8.59
CA SER A 140 1.53 15.50 -9.05
C SER A 140 2.47 15.10 -10.19
N PHE A 141 3.06 13.90 -10.13
CA PHE A 141 3.87 13.33 -11.21
C PHE A 141 3.05 13.03 -12.47
N ARG A 142 1.91 12.35 -12.33
CA ARG A 142 1.01 12.03 -13.46
C ARG A 142 0.50 13.29 -14.14
N GLU A 143 0.16 14.32 -13.38
CA GLU A 143 -0.30 15.61 -13.91
C GLU A 143 0.80 16.32 -14.70
N MET A 144 2.03 16.34 -14.18
CA MET A 144 3.19 16.89 -14.88
C MET A 144 3.45 16.12 -16.18
N ARG A 145 3.60 14.79 -16.11
CA ARG A 145 3.85 13.98 -17.30
C ARG A 145 2.80 14.24 -18.38
N ARG A 146 1.53 14.31 -17.98
CA ARG A 146 0.43 14.69 -18.88
C ARG A 146 0.54 16.12 -19.39
N ALA A 147 1.04 17.08 -18.60
CA ALA A 147 1.26 18.44 -19.06
C ALA A 147 2.36 18.51 -20.12
N VAL A 148 3.51 17.86 -19.89
CA VAL A 148 4.59 17.71 -20.88
C VAL A 148 4.08 17.00 -22.12
N ASP A 149 3.46 15.83 -21.97
CA ASP A 149 2.96 15.06 -23.11
C ASP A 149 1.86 15.80 -23.88
N ARG A 150 0.91 16.46 -23.20
CA ARG A 150 -0.11 17.29 -23.88
C ARG A 150 0.53 18.47 -24.59
N PHE A 151 1.47 19.15 -23.97
CA PHE A 151 2.17 20.25 -24.61
C PHE A 151 2.84 19.77 -25.90
N PHE A 152 3.60 18.68 -25.86
CA PHE A 152 4.24 18.13 -27.05
C PHE A 152 3.25 17.55 -28.06
N THR A 153 2.13 16.99 -27.62
CA THR A 153 1.13 16.40 -28.51
C THR A 153 0.29 17.47 -29.20
N GLN A 154 -0.34 18.38 -28.44
CA GLN A 154 -1.14 19.48 -28.99
C GLN A 154 -0.30 20.41 -29.85
N ALA A 155 0.94 20.68 -29.45
CA ALA A 155 1.78 21.58 -30.22
C ALA A 155 2.41 20.91 -31.46
N ARG A 156 2.37 19.56 -31.55
CA ARG A 156 2.60 18.82 -32.80
C ARG A 156 1.33 18.73 -33.66
N GLU A 157 0.16 18.54 -33.06
CA GLU A 157 -1.13 18.50 -33.77
C GLU A 157 -1.48 19.83 -34.42
N HIS A 158 -1.09 20.95 -33.81
CA HIS A 158 -1.18 22.28 -34.42
C HIS A 158 0.00 22.61 -35.36
N GLU A 159 0.88 21.64 -35.63
CA GLU A 159 2.17 21.75 -36.35
C GLU A 159 3.11 22.85 -35.82
N LEU A 160 2.70 23.60 -34.80
CA LEU A 160 3.34 24.83 -34.36
C LEU A 160 4.79 24.60 -33.96
N LEU A 161 5.07 23.54 -33.20
CA LEU A 161 6.44 23.24 -32.76
C LEU A 161 7.26 22.45 -33.79
N ASP A 162 6.62 21.83 -34.78
CA ASP A 162 7.33 21.17 -35.88
C ASP A 162 7.64 22.14 -37.04
N GLN A 163 7.15 23.38 -36.97
CA GLN A 163 7.56 24.45 -37.87
C GLN A 163 9.07 24.73 -37.76
N PRO A 164 9.75 24.95 -38.89
CA PRO A 164 11.12 25.45 -38.90
C PRO A 164 11.23 26.75 -38.09
N GLY A 165 12.18 26.81 -37.15
CA GLY A 165 12.43 27.97 -36.28
C GLY A 165 11.96 27.82 -34.83
N MET A 166 11.11 26.83 -34.52
CA MET A 166 10.57 26.61 -33.17
C MET A 166 11.42 25.68 -32.29
N GLN A 167 12.55 25.21 -32.80
CA GLN A 167 13.46 24.33 -32.06
C GLN A 167 13.99 24.96 -30.75
N PRO A 168 14.36 26.26 -30.67
CA PRO A 168 14.82 26.85 -29.40
C PRO A 168 13.75 26.83 -28.31
N LEU A 169 12.48 27.07 -28.68
CA LEU A 169 11.35 26.98 -27.74
C LEU A 169 11.16 25.55 -27.25
N ARG A 170 11.20 24.56 -28.16
CA ARG A 170 11.14 23.15 -27.77
C ARG A 170 12.27 22.76 -26.82
N GLN A 171 13.49 23.25 -27.08
CA GLN A 171 14.65 23.00 -26.22
C GLN A 171 14.43 23.58 -24.82
N ALA A 172 14.08 24.87 -24.71
CA ALA A 172 13.89 25.53 -23.42
C ALA A 172 12.87 24.81 -22.53
N LEU A 173 11.79 24.30 -23.13
CA LEU A 173 10.75 23.57 -22.40
C LEU A 173 11.21 22.18 -21.94
N LEU A 174 12.00 21.48 -22.76
CA LEU A 174 12.59 20.22 -22.32
C LEU A 174 13.64 20.42 -21.23
N GLU A 175 14.40 21.52 -21.27
CA GLU A 175 15.35 21.87 -20.23
C GLU A 175 14.64 22.20 -18.90
N GLU A 176 13.50 22.88 -18.95
CA GLU A 176 12.64 23.08 -17.77
C GLU A 176 12.13 21.74 -17.21
N ALA A 177 11.67 20.83 -18.08
CA ALA A 177 11.26 19.49 -17.66
C ALA A 177 12.41 18.70 -17.03
N VAL A 178 13.63 18.78 -17.58
CA VAL A 178 14.84 18.17 -17.01
C VAL A 178 15.13 18.71 -15.60
N GLN A 179 15.12 20.03 -15.42
CA GLN A 179 15.37 20.65 -14.12
C GLN A 179 14.35 20.18 -13.07
N TYR A 180 13.08 20.09 -13.46
CA TYR A 180 12.01 19.61 -12.59
C TYR A 180 12.23 18.15 -12.18
N TYR A 181 12.42 17.25 -13.15
CA TYR A 181 12.65 15.83 -12.86
C TYR A 181 13.90 15.63 -12.00
N GLN A 182 14.96 16.40 -12.24
CA GLN A 182 16.17 16.34 -11.42
C GLN A 182 15.93 16.81 -9.98
N LYS A 183 15.14 17.87 -9.77
CA LYS A 183 14.71 18.30 -8.43
C LYS A 183 13.92 17.20 -7.72
N PHE A 184 13.03 16.50 -8.41
CA PHE A 184 12.25 15.41 -7.82
C PHE A 184 13.10 14.17 -7.47
N LEU A 185 14.11 13.85 -8.29
CA LEU A 185 15.05 12.78 -7.95
C LEU A 185 15.85 13.06 -6.67
N THR A 186 16.08 14.31 -6.28
CA THR A 186 16.69 14.59 -4.96
C THR A 186 15.80 14.20 -3.79
N GLN A 187 14.48 14.19 -3.99
CA GLN A 187 13.50 13.83 -2.96
C GLN A 187 13.15 12.33 -3.00
N ARG A 188 13.23 11.70 -4.19
CA ARG A 188 12.88 10.30 -4.43
C ARG A 188 13.88 9.60 -5.36
N ALA A 189 15.14 9.55 -4.95
CA ALA A 189 16.23 9.00 -5.76
C ALA A 189 16.01 7.53 -6.19
N ALA A 190 15.20 6.77 -5.45
CA ALA A 190 14.96 5.36 -5.67
C ALA A 190 13.86 5.03 -6.71
N ASP A 191 13.08 6.02 -7.18
CA ASP A 191 11.93 5.74 -8.05
C ASP A 191 12.34 5.60 -9.52
N PRO A 192 12.23 4.39 -10.13
CA PRO A 192 12.65 4.15 -11.51
C PRO A 192 11.86 4.97 -12.54
N ALA A 193 10.59 5.29 -12.26
CA ALA A 193 9.74 6.00 -13.21
C ALA A 193 10.24 7.43 -13.47
N PHE A 194 10.76 8.11 -12.44
CA PHE A 194 11.35 9.44 -12.61
C PHE A 194 12.67 9.40 -13.39
N ARG A 195 13.45 8.33 -13.22
CA ARG A 195 14.70 8.15 -13.97
C ARG A 195 14.41 7.85 -15.45
N ASP A 196 13.38 7.05 -15.74
CA ASP A 196 12.92 6.79 -17.11
C ASP A 196 12.51 8.11 -17.80
N GLU A 197 11.70 8.94 -17.14
CA GLU A 197 11.27 10.24 -17.66
C GLU A 197 12.43 11.23 -17.86
N LEU A 198 13.35 11.31 -16.89
CA LEU A 198 14.53 12.17 -17.01
C LEU A 198 15.43 11.73 -18.17
N ALA A 199 15.63 10.42 -18.33
CA ALA A 199 16.41 9.90 -19.45
C ALA A 199 15.75 10.22 -20.80
N LEU A 200 14.42 10.08 -20.90
CA LEU A 200 13.67 10.43 -22.09
C LEU A 200 13.74 11.93 -22.39
N ALA A 201 13.65 12.79 -21.37
CA ALA A 201 13.78 14.23 -21.52
C ALA A 201 15.18 14.59 -22.06
N HIS A 202 16.25 14.05 -21.49
CA HIS A 202 17.62 14.24 -22.00
C HIS A 202 17.79 13.75 -23.44
N PHE A 203 17.22 12.59 -23.78
CA PHE A 203 17.24 12.08 -25.16
C PHE A 203 16.54 13.05 -26.12
N ARG A 204 15.38 13.59 -25.73
CA ARG A 204 14.65 14.59 -26.54
C ARG A 204 15.44 15.89 -26.68
N VAL A 205 16.11 16.38 -25.62
CA VAL A 205 17.02 17.55 -25.69
C VAL A 205 18.13 17.29 -26.71
N GLY A 206 18.79 16.12 -26.63
CA GLY A 206 19.84 15.74 -27.58
C GLY A 206 19.36 15.76 -29.02
N ARG A 207 18.15 15.27 -29.30
CA ARG A 207 17.55 15.30 -30.64
C ARG A 207 17.30 16.70 -31.18
N ILE A 208 16.95 17.64 -30.31
CA ILE A 208 16.74 19.03 -30.71
C ILE A 208 18.09 19.70 -30.95
N ASN A 209 19.07 19.45 -30.09
CA ASN A 209 20.41 20.01 -30.23
C ASN A 209 21.09 19.54 -31.53
N GLU A 210 20.84 18.31 -31.99
CA GLU A 210 21.28 17.87 -33.33
C GLU A 210 20.74 18.74 -34.48
N LEU A 211 19.62 19.45 -34.29
CA LEU A 211 18.98 20.28 -35.32
C LEU A 211 19.39 21.77 -35.25
N ILE A 212 19.71 22.29 -34.06
CA ILE A 212 19.91 23.73 -33.85
C ILE A 212 21.16 24.14 -33.10
N ALA A 213 21.89 23.19 -32.52
CA ALA A 213 23.03 23.48 -31.68
C ALA A 213 24.28 22.74 -32.18
N THR A 214 25.34 22.78 -31.38
CA THR A 214 26.58 22.07 -31.68
C THR A 214 26.41 20.57 -31.46
N SER A 215 27.15 19.77 -32.23
CA SER A 215 27.23 18.32 -32.03
C SER A 215 27.65 17.95 -30.59
N ASP A 216 28.44 18.80 -29.93
CA ASP A 216 28.87 18.58 -28.54
C ASP A 216 27.71 18.69 -27.54
N GLU A 217 26.84 19.68 -27.68
CA GLU A 217 25.68 19.84 -26.80
C GLU A 217 24.68 18.69 -26.98
N ALA A 218 24.50 18.23 -28.22
CA ALA A 218 23.70 17.04 -28.50
C ALA A 218 24.31 15.78 -27.86
N LEU A 219 25.62 15.59 -28.02
CA LEU A 219 26.33 14.45 -27.44
C LEU A 219 26.24 14.45 -25.91
N GLN A 220 26.43 15.59 -25.25
CA GLN A 220 26.30 15.70 -23.80
C GLN A 220 24.91 15.31 -23.31
N ALA A 221 23.85 15.76 -23.99
CA ALA A 221 22.48 15.40 -23.62
C ALA A 221 22.23 13.89 -23.79
N TYR A 222 22.72 13.28 -24.86
CA TYR A 222 22.62 11.83 -25.04
C TYR A 222 23.43 11.02 -24.04
N GLU A 223 24.63 11.48 -23.68
CA GLU A 223 25.47 10.83 -22.68
C GLU A 223 24.80 10.84 -21.30
N ARG A 224 24.08 11.91 -20.93
CA ARG A 224 23.24 11.95 -19.71
C ARG A 224 22.07 10.96 -19.78
N ALA A 225 21.40 10.86 -20.93
CA ALA A 225 20.34 9.86 -21.13
C ALA A 225 20.89 8.42 -21.04
N ARG A 226 22.04 8.16 -21.68
CA ARG A 226 22.69 6.84 -21.66
C ARG A 226 23.02 6.40 -20.25
N ALA A 227 23.63 7.28 -19.44
CA ALA A 227 24.03 6.95 -18.07
C ALA A 227 22.84 6.48 -17.21
N LEU A 228 21.69 7.16 -17.32
CA LEU A 228 20.46 6.76 -16.62
C LEU A 228 19.90 5.45 -17.17
N GLN A 229 19.85 5.31 -18.50
CA GLN A 229 19.32 4.10 -19.15
C GLN A 229 20.18 2.86 -18.87
N GLU A 230 21.51 2.99 -18.79
CA GLU A 230 22.41 1.90 -18.43
C GLU A 230 22.14 1.40 -17.00
N GLN A 231 21.88 2.31 -16.06
CA GLN A 231 21.49 1.95 -14.69
C GLN A 231 20.14 1.21 -14.68
N LEU A 232 19.14 1.75 -15.38
CA LEU A 232 17.78 1.19 -15.44
C LEU A 232 17.74 -0.19 -16.12
N VAL A 233 18.55 -0.41 -17.16
CA VAL A 233 18.69 -1.72 -17.81
C VAL A 233 19.47 -2.71 -16.94
N ALA A 234 20.44 -2.24 -16.13
CA ALA A 234 21.13 -3.11 -15.19
C ALA A 234 20.22 -3.59 -14.04
N GLU A 235 19.30 -2.73 -13.59
CA GLU A 235 18.29 -3.06 -12.57
C GLU A 235 17.24 -4.05 -13.09
N GLU A 236 16.77 -3.88 -14.33
CA GLU A 236 15.79 -4.77 -14.97
C GLU A 236 16.21 -5.20 -16.39
N PRO A 237 17.13 -6.17 -16.54
CA PRO A 237 17.70 -6.54 -17.84
C PRO A 237 16.70 -7.14 -18.83
N GLU A 238 15.54 -7.61 -18.37
CA GLU A 238 14.49 -8.19 -19.20
C GLU A 238 13.47 -7.15 -19.69
N ASN A 239 13.54 -5.91 -19.16
CA ASN A 239 12.65 -4.83 -19.57
C ASN A 239 12.98 -4.39 -21.00
N ARG A 240 12.09 -4.77 -21.93
CA ARG A 240 12.27 -4.58 -23.38
C ARG A 240 12.25 -3.10 -23.76
N GLU A 241 11.36 -2.32 -23.16
CA GLU A 241 11.21 -0.89 -23.45
C GLU A 241 12.47 -0.12 -23.07
N ARG A 242 13.01 -0.38 -21.88
CA ARG A 242 14.26 0.25 -21.40
C ARG A 242 15.46 -0.14 -22.27
N SER A 243 15.56 -1.41 -22.63
CA SER A 243 16.61 -1.90 -23.54
C SER A 243 16.51 -1.25 -24.93
N ALA A 244 15.29 -1.07 -25.44
CA ALA A 244 15.05 -0.42 -26.72
C ALA A 244 15.42 1.07 -26.67
N ALA A 245 15.05 1.76 -25.59
CA ALA A 245 15.40 3.16 -25.37
C ALA A 245 16.93 3.38 -25.29
N LEU A 246 17.65 2.51 -24.58
CA LEU A 246 19.12 2.54 -24.56
C LEU A 246 19.71 2.32 -25.95
N GLY A 247 19.19 1.36 -26.71
CA GLY A 247 19.61 1.09 -28.08
C GLY A 247 19.41 2.30 -29.01
N ASP A 248 18.32 3.05 -28.84
CA ASP A 248 18.07 4.28 -29.60
C ASP A 248 19.05 5.40 -29.26
N THR A 249 19.30 5.62 -27.96
CA THR A 249 20.27 6.61 -27.49
C THR A 249 21.67 6.29 -27.99
N LEU A 250 22.11 5.03 -27.88
CA LEU A 250 23.42 4.59 -28.39
C LEU A 250 23.55 4.78 -29.90
N ASN A 251 22.50 4.48 -30.67
CA ASN A 251 22.52 4.73 -32.12
C ASN A 251 22.62 6.23 -32.43
N ARG A 252 21.97 7.11 -31.66
CA ARG A 252 22.09 8.57 -31.83
C ARG A 252 23.49 9.06 -31.46
N ILE A 253 24.07 8.59 -30.35
CA ILE A 253 25.46 8.88 -29.97
C ILE A 253 26.41 8.49 -31.10
N GLY A 254 26.24 7.30 -31.68
CA GLY A 254 27.06 6.84 -32.79
C GLY A 254 27.00 7.79 -33.99
N ARG A 255 25.81 8.30 -34.32
CA ARG A 255 25.61 9.25 -35.41
C ARG A 255 26.26 10.61 -35.15
N VAL A 256 26.11 11.14 -33.95
CA VAL A 256 26.73 12.42 -33.57
C VAL A 256 28.26 12.30 -33.64
N ARG A 257 28.83 11.23 -33.07
CA ARG A 257 30.28 10.97 -33.11
C ARG A 257 30.80 10.75 -34.53
N HIS A 258 30.04 10.08 -35.39
CA HIS A 258 30.38 9.92 -36.81
C HIS A 258 30.45 11.29 -37.49
N GLY A 259 29.47 12.17 -37.27
CA GLY A 259 29.50 13.55 -37.77
C GLY A 259 30.69 14.38 -37.25
N GLN A 260 31.18 14.07 -36.05
CA GLN A 260 32.38 14.67 -35.46
C GLN A 260 33.70 14.03 -35.93
N GLN A 261 33.64 13.03 -36.82
CA GLN A 261 34.78 12.21 -37.24
C GLN A 261 35.44 11.40 -36.10
N ASP A 262 34.80 11.27 -34.93
CA ASP A 262 35.14 10.27 -33.90
C ASP A 262 34.64 8.90 -34.35
N PHE A 263 35.35 8.35 -35.32
CA PHE A 263 34.96 7.11 -35.96
C PHE A 263 34.95 5.94 -34.97
N ASP A 264 35.91 5.86 -34.05
CA ASP A 264 36.03 4.75 -33.10
C ASP A 264 34.92 4.80 -32.04
N GLY A 265 34.62 5.98 -31.51
CA GLY A 265 33.47 6.16 -30.64
C GLY A 265 32.14 5.88 -31.35
N ALA A 266 32.02 6.28 -32.61
CA ALA A 266 30.85 5.95 -33.43
C ALA A 266 30.67 4.44 -33.60
N SER A 267 31.73 3.74 -33.99
CA SER A 267 31.74 2.28 -34.15
C SER A 267 31.33 1.58 -32.85
N SER A 268 31.94 1.95 -31.72
CA SER A 268 31.61 1.39 -30.41
C SER A 268 30.13 1.57 -30.06
N ALA A 269 29.59 2.78 -30.26
CA ALA A 269 28.20 3.09 -29.94
C ALA A 269 27.21 2.32 -30.84
N TYR A 270 27.47 2.25 -32.15
CA TYR A 270 26.64 1.49 -33.08
C TYR A 270 26.65 -0.01 -32.78
N HIS A 271 27.81 -0.62 -32.50
CA HIS A 271 27.86 -2.05 -32.18
C HIS A 271 27.15 -2.39 -30.87
N LYS A 272 27.24 -1.53 -29.85
CA LYS A 272 26.45 -1.68 -28.60
C LYS A 272 24.94 -1.59 -28.89
N ALA A 273 24.52 -0.61 -29.69
CA ALA A 273 23.11 -0.47 -30.10
C ALA A 273 22.62 -1.70 -30.89
N LEU A 274 23.44 -2.22 -31.80
CA LEU A 274 23.13 -3.37 -32.63
C LEU A 274 22.96 -4.63 -31.76
N ALA A 275 23.87 -4.88 -30.83
CA ALA A 275 23.80 -6.02 -29.92
C ALA A 275 22.50 -6.03 -29.10
N LEU A 276 22.08 -4.87 -28.57
CA LEU A 276 20.80 -4.73 -27.86
C LEU A 276 19.60 -5.01 -28.76
N ARG A 277 19.57 -4.42 -29.96
CA ARG A 277 18.45 -4.57 -30.91
C ARG A 277 18.34 -6.00 -31.45
N GLN A 278 19.47 -6.67 -31.71
CA GLN A 278 19.48 -8.09 -32.11
C GLN A 278 18.97 -9.00 -31.00
N ARG A 279 19.37 -8.77 -29.74
CA ARG A 279 18.84 -9.52 -28.59
C ARG A 279 17.33 -9.33 -28.44
N LEU A 280 16.85 -8.09 -28.61
CA LEU A 280 15.41 -7.79 -28.57
C LEU A 280 14.66 -8.47 -29.71
N ALA A 281 15.20 -8.46 -30.94
CA ALA A 281 14.59 -9.12 -32.09
C ALA A 281 14.55 -10.64 -31.95
N ALA A 282 15.62 -11.26 -31.42
CA ALA A 282 15.68 -12.71 -31.21
C ALA A 282 14.64 -13.19 -30.18
N ASN A 283 14.43 -12.42 -29.11
CA ASN A 283 13.49 -12.74 -28.03
C ASN A 283 12.04 -12.35 -28.36
N ASN A 284 11.81 -11.66 -29.48
CA ASN A 284 10.51 -11.12 -29.89
C ASN A 284 10.36 -11.21 -31.41
N ALA A 285 10.44 -12.43 -31.97
CA ALA A 285 10.43 -12.65 -33.40
C ALA A 285 9.19 -12.07 -34.13
N GLU A 286 8.07 -11.90 -33.41
CA GLU A 286 6.84 -11.28 -33.92
C GLU A 286 6.89 -9.74 -34.00
N HIS A 287 7.86 -9.09 -33.35
CA HIS A 287 8.00 -7.64 -33.30
C HIS A 287 8.97 -7.14 -34.38
N ASN A 288 8.43 -6.95 -35.58
CA ASN A 288 9.12 -6.43 -36.76
C ASN A 288 9.87 -5.11 -36.55
N GLU A 289 9.46 -4.30 -35.56
CA GLU A 289 10.08 -3.02 -35.23
C GLU A 289 11.56 -3.17 -34.81
N TYR A 290 11.91 -4.17 -34.01
CA TYR A 290 13.30 -4.37 -33.56
C TYR A 290 14.22 -4.80 -34.72
N GLN A 291 13.68 -5.55 -35.67
CA GLN A 291 14.40 -5.90 -36.90
C GLN A 291 14.63 -4.66 -37.76
N ARG A 292 13.60 -3.80 -37.94
CA ARG A 292 13.73 -2.52 -38.65
C ARG A 292 14.78 -1.62 -38.01
N ARG A 293 14.73 -1.47 -36.67
CA ARG A 293 15.72 -0.68 -35.91
C ARG A 293 17.14 -1.25 -36.04
N SER A 294 17.29 -2.58 -36.09
CA SER A 294 18.60 -3.22 -36.34
C SER A 294 19.12 -2.90 -37.74
N ALA A 295 18.27 -2.92 -38.77
CA ALA A 295 18.63 -2.52 -40.13
C ALA A 295 19.11 -1.06 -40.18
N ASN A 296 18.50 -0.17 -39.40
CA ASN A 296 18.95 1.22 -39.30
C ASN A 296 20.35 1.33 -38.68
N THR A 297 20.68 0.50 -37.68
CA THR A 297 22.05 0.45 -37.14
C THR A 297 23.05 -0.08 -38.17
N HIS A 298 22.72 -1.18 -38.85
CA HIS A 298 23.55 -1.75 -39.92
C HIS A 298 23.85 -0.71 -41.01
N MET A 299 22.84 0.05 -41.43
CA MET A 299 23.03 1.13 -42.39
C MET A 299 24.02 2.19 -41.88
N ASN A 300 23.91 2.60 -40.61
CA ASN A 300 24.82 3.59 -40.04
C ASN A 300 26.26 3.06 -39.91
N ILE A 301 26.44 1.79 -39.55
CA ILE A 301 27.76 1.13 -39.55
C ILE A 301 28.32 1.09 -40.97
N GLY A 302 27.51 0.72 -41.96
CA GLY A 302 27.94 0.68 -43.35
C GLY A 302 28.40 2.05 -43.88
N LEU A 303 27.67 3.12 -43.53
CA LEU A 303 28.07 4.49 -43.87
C LEU A 303 29.36 4.92 -43.13
N LEU A 304 29.51 4.54 -41.87
CA LEU A 304 30.73 4.77 -41.10
C LEU A 304 31.94 4.08 -41.74
N GLU A 305 31.81 2.81 -42.12
CA GLU A 305 32.89 2.05 -42.75
C GLU A 305 33.23 2.57 -44.15
N ARG A 306 32.23 3.07 -44.91
CA ARG A 306 32.48 3.77 -46.17
C ARG A 306 33.36 5.01 -45.95
N ASP A 307 33.01 5.83 -44.97
CA ASP A 307 33.72 7.07 -44.69
C ASP A 307 35.14 6.81 -44.10
N ARG A 308 35.37 5.63 -43.50
CA ARG A 308 36.69 5.10 -43.13
C ARG A 308 37.50 4.56 -44.32
N GLY A 309 36.87 4.34 -45.48
CA GLY A 309 37.48 3.72 -46.66
C GLY A 309 37.39 2.18 -46.70
N ASN A 310 36.71 1.55 -45.75
CA ASN A 310 36.54 0.10 -45.67
C ASN A 310 35.34 -0.36 -46.51
N LEU A 311 35.46 -0.22 -47.84
CA LEU A 311 34.34 -0.42 -48.77
C LEU A 311 33.72 -1.84 -48.73
N THR A 312 34.52 -2.87 -48.46
CA THR A 312 34.04 -4.25 -48.33
C THR A 312 33.11 -4.42 -47.14
N ASP A 313 33.50 -3.89 -45.98
CA ASP A 313 32.67 -3.92 -44.77
C ASP A 313 31.45 -3.03 -44.91
N ALA A 314 31.62 -1.85 -45.50
CA ALA A 314 30.53 -0.93 -45.82
C ALA A 314 29.44 -1.62 -46.65
N ARG A 315 29.84 -2.30 -47.74
CA ARG A 315 28.91 -3.03 -48.62
C ARG A 315 28.16 -4.12 -47.86
N ARG A 316 28.87 -4.95 -47.10
CA ARG A 316 28.27 -6.05 -46.31
C ARG A 316 27.20 -5.55 -45.34
N GLU A 317 27.48 -4.46 -44.62
CA GLU A 317 26.56 -3.87 -43.65
C GLU A 317 25.32 -3.26 -44.34
N LEU A 318 25.52 -2.57 -45.46
CA LEU A 318 24.43 -2.01 -46.25
C LEU A 318 23.55 -3.09 -46.90
N GLU A 319 24.14 -4.18 -47.39
CA GLU A 319 23.42 -5.34 -47.93
C GLU A 319 22.58 -6.00 -46.83
N THR A 320 23.13 -6.14 -45.63
CA THR A 320 22.42 -6.69 -44.46
C THR A 320 21.22 -5.82 -44.09
N ALA A 321 21.41 -4.49 -44.02
CA ALA A 321 20.32 -3.55 -43.76
C ALA A 321 19.21 -3.65 -44.82
N HIS A 322 19.60 -3.71 -46.10
CA HIS A 322 18.66 -3.84 -47.22
C HIS A 322 17.88 -5.16 -47.15
N ALA A 323 18.56 -6.29 -46.93
CA ALA A 323 17.93 -7.61 -46.85
C ALA A 323 16.93 -7.73 -45.69
N ILE A 324 17.19 -7.09 -44.55
CA ILE A 324 16.22 -7.03 -43.43
C ILE A 324 14.98 -6.24 -43.87
N ARG A 325 15.15 -5.05 -44.45
CA ARG A 325 14.04 -4.18 -44.86
C ARG A 325 13.18 -4.82 -45.97
N SER A 326 13.79 -5.51 -46.92
CA SER A 326 13.07 -6.24 -47.99
C SER A 326 12.22 -7.37 -47.41
N ARG A 327 12.76 -8.18 -46.50
CA ARG A 327 11.98 -9.23 -45.81
C ARG A 327 10.79 -8.66 -45.03
N LEU A 328 10.99 -7.53 -44.33
CA LEU A 328 9.90 -6.85 -43.62
C LEU A 328 8.82 -6.35 -44.60
N SER A 329 9.22 -5.78 -45.74
CA SER A 329 8.26 -5.35 -46.77
C SER A 329 7.46 -6.53 -47.34
N GLU A 330 8.12 -7.66 -47.59
CA GLU A 330 7.48 -8.89 -48.09
C GLU A 330 6.54 -9.53 -47.07
N SER A 331 6.83 -9.41 -45.76
CA SER A 331 5.96 -9.93 -44.70
C SER A 331 4.69 -9.09 -44.49
N GLY A 332 4.46 -8.05 -45.29
CA GLY A 332 3.31 -7.16 -45.16
C GLY A 332 3.40 -6.20 -43.97
N TYR A 333 4.59 -6.02 -43.36
CA TYR A 333 4.78 -5.02 -42.31
C TYR A 333 4.58 -3.62 -42.89
N ARG A 334 3.60 -2.89 -42.35
CA ARG A 334 3.24 -1.55 -42.81
C ARG A 334 3.81 -0.51 -41.85
N ASP A 335 4.92 0.08 -42.27
CA ASP A 335 5.54 1.23 -41.63
C ASP A 335 5.77 2.32 -42.69
N ALA A 336 5.41 3.56 -42.35
CA ALA A 336 5.42 4.68 -43.31
C ALA A 336 6.84 5.03 -43.78
N GLU A 337 7.86 4.72 -42.99
CA GLU A 337 9.26 5.05 -43.27
C GLU A 337 10.00 3.91 -43.98
N LEU A 338 9.48 2.67 -43.93
CA LEU A 338 10.12 1.49 -44.54
C LEU A 338 10.40 1.65 -46.03
N GLY A 339 9.48 2.25 -46.78
CA GLY A 339 9.68 2.51 -48.22
C GLY A 339 10.82 3.49 -48.49
N GLN A 340 10.91 4.56 -47.70
CA GLN A 340 12.00 5.53 -47.77
C GLN A 340 13.34 4.89 -47.39
N ASP A 341 13.34 4.05 -46.35
CA ASP A 341 14.52 3.32 -45.89
C ASP A 341 15.06 2.34 -46.94
N ILE A 342 14.18 1.69 -47.70
CA ILE A 342 14.58 0.80 -48.82
C ILE A 342 15.20 1.62 -49.95
N ALA A 343 14.57 2.73 -50.34
CA ALA A 343 15.08 3.63 -51.38
C ALA A 343 16.47 4.19 -51.02
N MET A 344 16.65 4.64 -49.78
CA MET A 344 17.94 5.11 -49.26
C MET A 344 18.98 3.97 -49.22
N GLY A 345 18.56 2.74 -48.94
CA GLY A 345 19.42 1.56 -49.03
C GLY A 345 20.00 1.34 -50.43
N HIS A 346 19.18 1.46 -51.48
CA HIS A 346 19.65 1.36 -52.86
C HIS A 346 20.66 2.46 -53.21
N PHE A 347 20.38 3.70 -52.81
CA PHE A 347 21.31 4.82 -53.00
C PHE A 347 22.65 4.55 -52.30
N ASN A 348 22.63 4.16 -51.02
CA ASN A 348 23.84 3.91 -50.26
C ASN A 348 24.67 2.76 -50.84
N LEU A 349 24.03 1.66 -51.27
CA LEU A 349 24.70 0.55 -51.94
C LEU A 349 25.40 0.98 -53.23
N ALA A 350 24.77 1.86 -54.02
CA ALA A 350 25.39 2.41 -55.22
C ALA A 350 26.64 3.27 -54.91
N THR A 351 26.72 3.91 -53.74
CA THR A 351 27.90 4.70 -53.34
C THR A 351 29.11 3.87 -52.92
N VAL A 352 28.94 2.57 -52.71
CA VAL A 352 29.99 1.61 -52.34
C VAL A 352 30.17 0.50 -53.37
N ALA A 353 29.45 0.59 -54.50
CA ALA A 353 29.51 -0.31 -55.65
C ALA A 353 30.82 -0.09 -56.42
#